data_AF-A0A7C9ALL3-F1
#
_entry.id   AF-A0A7C9ALL3-F1
#
_cell.length_a   1.000
_cell.length_b   1.000
_cell.length_c   1.000
_cell.angle_alpha   90.00
_cell.angle_beta   90.00
_cell.angle_gamma   90.00
#
_symmetry.space_group_name_H-M   'P 1'
#
loop_
_entity.id
_entity.type
_entity.pdbx_description
1 polymer ?
#
loop_
_entity_poly.entity_id
_entity_poly.type
_entity_poly.pdbx_seq_one_letter_code
_entity_poly.pdbx_strand_id
1 'polypeptide(L)'
;KAFSDSVMINHPRFCSLMVRNRAGEHWRKTHVNIDDHFIIIHPTTTAAATESGHVEDDVEAAVNAYLADMAVSTPLSNDKPLWEVHVLMGLNCIVLRVHHALGDGASLMSMLVACFGKKKDDSVAEKRENGGVKKGHEERKWKEGGVWGVVKSVWLTVVYAIKFLGRLLWVKDETSVISGGDGVELWPRKLETVKFQLQDFKFIKEAIPNATINDVLLGVISSGLSKYLNLNSPKALLHGLQLTALLVVNLRKNSGLQDLSEFMRPNTWYGSSSWGNKTGLILQPVHCCQDLHPLDHVRRMKAIMDQKKQSYEAHIPYIALKVFA
;
A
#
# COMPACT_ATOMS: atom_id res chain seq x y z
N LYS A 1 -19.84 -17.52 -15.92
CA LYS A 1 -18.97 -18.33 -16.82
C LYS A 1 -17.54 -17.77 -16.89
N ALA A 2 -17.31 -16.51 -17.28
CA ALA A 2 -15.95 -15.94 -17.36
C ALA A 2 -15.16 -15.93 -16.03
N PHE A 3 -15.83 -15.73 -14.89
CA PHE A 3 -15.16 -15.75 -13.57
C PHE A 3 -14.86 -17.16 -13.06
N SER A 4 -15.70 -18.13 -13.42
CA SER A 4 -15.59 -19.54 -13.01
C SER A 4 -14.30 -20.21 -13.54
N ASP A 5 -13.83 -19.77 -14.71
CA ASP A 5 -12.60 -20.25 -15.34
C ASP A 5 -11.38 -19.36 -15.01
N SER A 6 -11.53 -18.41 -14.07
CA SER A 6 -10.47 -17.46 -13.74
C SER A 6 -9.35 -18.09 -12.91
N VAL A 7 -8.18 -17.45 -12.95
CA VAL A 7 -7.02 -17.86 -12.15
C VAL A 7 -7.29 -17.73 -10.64
N MET A 8 -8.16 -16.81 -10.24
CA MET A 8 -8.59 -16.62 -8.86
C MET A 8 -9.29 -17.86 -8.30
N ILE A 9 -10.20 -18.48 -9.06
CA ILE A 9 -10.91 -19.71 -8.65
C ILE A 9 -10.01 -20.97 -8.69
N ASN A 10 -8.85 -20.88 -9.33
CA ASN A 10 -7.83 -21.93 -9.29
C ASN A 10 -6.80 -21.72 -8.17
N HIS A 11 -6.80 -20.56 -7.51
CA HIS A 11 -5.81 -20.23 -6.51
C HIS A 11 -6.17 -20.86 -5.14
N PRO A 12 -5.29 -21.67 -4.51
CA PRO A 12 -5.60 -22.41 -3.29
C PRO A 12 -6.16 -21.55 -2.15
N ARG A 13 -5.61 -20.35 -1.93
CA ARG A 13 -6.09 -19.45 -0.87
C ARG A 13 -7.48 -18.86 -1.13
N PHE A 14 -7.83 -18.59 -2.39
CA PHE A 14 -9.15 -18.05 -2.75
C PHE A 14 -10.23 -19.14 -2.73
N CYS A 15 -9.82 -20.41 -2.67
CA CYS A 15 -10.71 -21.57 -2.56
C CYS A 15 -10.56 -22.28 -1.20
N SER A 16 -10.19 -21.53 -0.17
CA SER A 16 -10.01 -22.04 1.19
C SER A 16 -10.73 -21.17 2.21
N LEU A 17 -11.25 -21.84 3.24
CA LEU A 17 -11.78 -21.22 4.45
C LEU A 17 -10.62 -20.96 5.42
N MET A 18 -10.70 -19.83 6.13
CA MET A 18 -9.85 -19.58 7.30
C MET A 18 -10.51 -20.23 8.52
N VAL A 19 -9.98 -21.38 8.95
CA VAL A 19 -10.50 -22.11 10.11
C VAL A 19 -9.69 -21.73 11.33
N ARG A 20 -10.38 -21.38 12.41
CA ARG A 20 -9.79 -21.13 13.73
C ARG A 20 -10.13 -22.27 14.65
N ASN A 21 -9.12 -22.94 15.20
CA ASN A 21 -9.30 -24.00 16.19
C ASN A 21 -8.33 -23.79 17.37
N ARG A 22 -8.36 -24.70 18.36
CA ARG A 22 -7.47 -24.62 19.54
C ARG A 22 -5.97 -24.70 19.20
N ALA A 23 -5.61 -25.25 18.03
CA ALA A 23 -4.25 -25.36 17.54
C ALA A 23 -3.80 -24.15 16.69
N GLY A 24 -4.68 -23.17 16.46
CA GLY A 24 -4.39 -21.94 15.73
C GLY A 24 -5.27 -21.73 14.50
N GLU A 25 -4.81 -20.85 13.61
CA GLU A 25 -5.47 -20.51 12.35
C GLU A 25 -4.86 -21.32 11.19
N HIS A 26 -5.69 -21.93 10.36
CA HIS A 26 -5.20 -22.63 9.17
C HIS A 26 -6.19 -22.56 8.02
N TRP A 27 -5.67 -22.76 6.80
CA TRP A 27 -6.46 -22.82 5.59
C TRP A 27 -7.02 -24.22 5.39
N ARG A 28 -8.32 -24.31 5.08
CA ARG A 28 -8.99 -25.56 4.70
C ARG A 28 -9.63 -25.38 3.33
N LYS A 29 -9.22 -26.17 2.34
CA LYS A 29 -9.81 -26.15 1.00
C LYS A 29 -11.31 -26.43 1.07
N THR A 30 -12.09 -25.68 0.31
CA THR A 30 -13.55 -25.84 0.20
C THR A 30 -14.00 -25.78 -1.24
N HIS A 31 -15.22 -26.24 -1.51
CA HIS A 31 -15.90 -25.89 -2.74
C HIS A 31 -16.39 -24.44 -2.65
N VAL A 32 -16.17 -23.66 -3.71
CA VAL A 32 -16.55 -22.25 -3.77
C VAL A 32 -17.88 -22.14 -4.50
N ASN A 33 -18.93 -21.74 -3.79
CA ASN A 33 -20.18 -21.32 -4.42
C ASN A 33 -20.05 -19.87 -4.87
N ILE A 34 -19.91 -19.64 -6.18
CA ILE A 34 -19.62 -18.32 -6.74
C ILE A 34 -20.72 -17.31 -6.41
N ASP A 35 -21.98 -17.74 -6.39
CA ASP A 35 -23.12 -16.85 -6.19
C ASP A 35 -23.09 -16.18 -4.80
N ASP A 36 -22.51 -16.85 -3.80
CA ASP A 36 -22.34 -16.30 -2.44
C ASP A 36 -21.31 -15.16 -2.38
N HIS A 37 -20.50 -14.98 -3.43
CA HIS A 37 -19.44 -13.97 -3.48
C HIS A 37 -19.79 -12.75 -4.35
N PHE A 38 -20.86 -12.81 -5.15
CA PHE A 38 -21.29 -11.70 -5.99
C PHE A 38 -22.43 -10.92 -5.32
N ILE A 39 -22.15 -9.69 -4.92
CA ILE A 39 -23.10 -8.83 -4.22
C ILE A 39 -23.52 -7.72 -5.18
N ILE A 40 -24.77 -7.78 -5.65
CA ILE A 40 -25.33 -6.74 -6.52
C ILE A 40 -25.85 -5.61 -5.63
N ILE A 41 -25.28 -4.42 -5.82
CA ILE A 41 -25.70 -3.22 -5.10
C ILE A 41 -26.35 -2.28 -6.10
N HIS A 42 -27.58 -1.88 -5.77
CA HIS A 42 -28.26 -0.79 -6.43
C HIS A 42 -28.13 0.43 -5.51
N PRO A 43 -27.08 1.25 -5.66
CA PRO A 43 -26.92 2.42 -4.83
C PRO A 43 -28.15 3.30 -5.02
N THR A 44 -28.89 3.53 -3.93
CA THR A 44 -29.96 4.50 -3.92
C THR A 44 -29.31 5.83 -4.21
N THR A 45 -29.59 6.41 -5.37
CA THR A 45 -29.09 7.71 -5.78
C THR A 45 -29.76 8.77 -4.88
N THR A 46 -29.29 8.90 -3.63
CA THR A 46 -29.67 9.96 -2.70
C THR A 46 -28.80 11.19 -2.86
N ALA A 47 -27.80 11.14 -3.75
CA ALA A 47 -27.35 12.35 -4.42
C ALA A 47 -28.46 12.70 -5.41
N ALA A 48 -29.35 13.61 -5.00
CA ALA A 48 -30.19 14.33 -5.93
C ALA A 48 -29.35 14.62 -7.18
N ALA A 49 -29.90 14.35 -8.36
CA ALA A 49 -29.38 14.91 -9.59
C ALA A 49 -29.38 16.42 -9.40
N THR A 50 -28.31 16.95 -8.82
CA THR A 50 -28.01 18.35 -8.87
C THR A 50 -27.85 18.62 -10.35
N GLU A 51 -28.63 19.58 -10.85
CA GLU A 51 -28.57 20.10 -12.22
C GLU A 51 -27.19 20.75 -12.52
N SER A 52 -26.15 20.40 -11.78
CA SER A 52 -24.74 20.69 -12.02
C SER A 52 -24.18 19.64 -12.96
N GLY A 53 -23.67 20.06 -14.12
CA GLY A 53 -23.13 19.19 -15.18
C GLY A 53 -21.84 18.42 -14.85
N HIS A 54 -21.71 17.85 -13.64
CA HIS A 54 -20.53 17.15 -13.12
C HIS A 54 -20.85 15.70 -12.75
N VAL A 55 -21.53 14.96 -13.64
CA VAL A 55 -21.95 13.57 -13.43
C VAL A 55 -20.80 12.63 -13.00
N GLU A 56 -19.58 12.86 -13.49
CA GLU A 56 -18.42 12.03 -13.12
C GLU A 56 -18.03 12.21 -11.64
N ASP A 57 -18.09 13.44 -11.13
CA ASP A 57 -17.75 13.74 -9.74
C ASP A 57 -18.79 13.14 -8.78
N ASP A 58 -20.07 13.15 -9.17
CA ASP A 58 -21.16 12.53 -8.41
C ASP A 58 -21.02 11.00 -8.35
N VAL A 59 -20.62 10.37 -9.45
CA VAL A 59 -20.33 8.93 -9.50
C VAL A 59 -19.14 8.59 -8.60
N GLU A 60 -18.06 9.38 -8.67
CA GLU A 60 -16.87 9.18 -7.84
C GLU A 60 -17.18 9.37 -6.35
N ALA A 61 -17.96 10.38 -5.99
CA ALA A 61 -18.42 10.61 -4.63
C ALA A 61 -19.28 9.45 -4.11
N ALA A 62 -20.19 8.91 -4.92
CA ALA A 62 -21.01 7.76 -4.55
C ALA A 62 -20.17 6.49 -4.34
N VAL A 63 -19.19 6.22 -5.22
CA VAL A 63 -18.24 5.11 -5.05
C VAL A 63 -17.41 5.31 -3.78
N ASN A 64 -16.91 6.52 -3.53
CA ASN A 64 -16.12 6.83 -2.35
C ASN A 64 -16.92 6.63 -1.05
N ALA A 65 -18.18 7.07 -1.02
CA ALA A 65 -19.07 6.86 0.12
C ALA A 65 -19.29 5.36 0.39
N TYR A 66 -19.51 4.57 -0.67
CA TYR A 66 -19.66 3.11 -0.55
C TYR A 66 -18.39 2.44 0.02
N LEU A 67 -17.21 2.80 -0.50
CA LEU A 67 -15.93 2.27 -0.02
C LEU A 67 -15.64 2.68 1.43
N ALA A 68 -16.01 3.91 1.81
CA ALA A 68 -15.80 4.43 3.15
C ALA A 68 -16.66 3.72 4.19
N ASP A 69 -17.93 3.46 3.87
CA ASP A 69 -18.80 2.62 4.69
C ASP A 69 -18.20 1.22 4.85
N MET A 70 -17.87 0.57 3.73
CA MET A 70 -17.32 -0.79 3.69
C MET A 70 -16.03 -0.97 4.52
N ALA A 71 -15.23 0.09 4.69
CA ALA A 71 -14.01 0.08 5.48
C ALA A 71 -14.26 -0.09 7.00
N VAL A 72 -15.46 0.23 7.48
CA VAL A 72 -15.88 0.07 8.88
C VAL A 72 -17.11 -0.83 9.06
N SER A 73 -17.71 -1.32 7.97
CA SER A 73 -18.80 -2.30 8.01
C SER A 73 -18.37 -3.66 8.59
N THR A 74 -19.35 -4.57 8.66
CA THR A 74 -19.20 -5.95 9.13
C THR A 74 -18.01 -6.67 8.45
N PRO A 75 -17.18 -7.41 9.22
CA PRO A 75 -16.12 -8.25 8.68
C PRO A 75 -16.65 -9.28 7.66
N LEU A 76 -15.76 -9.77 6.79
CA LEU A 76 -16.07 -10.89 5.90
C LEU A 76 -16.45 -12.14 6.73
N SER A 77 -17.50 -12.85 6.30
CA SER A 77 -17.90 -14.11 6.95
C SER A 77 -16.81 -15.17 6.80
N ASN A 78 -16.59 -15.94 7.87
CA ASN A 78 -15.65 -17.06 7.87
C ASN A 78 -16.24 -18.36 7.28
N ASP A 79 -17.53 -18.35 6.91
CA ASP A 79 -18.22 -19.52 6.35
C ASP A 79 -17.96 -19.71 4.84
N LYS A 80 -17.38 -18.69 4.21
CA LYS A 80 -16.95 -18.70 2.81
C LYS A 80 -15.51 -18.18 2.68
N PRO A 81 -14.81 -18.44 1.56
CA PRO A 81 -13.51 -17.82 1.31
C PRO A 81 -13.53 -16.29 1.47
N LEU A 82 -12.45 -15.72 1.98
CA LEU A 82 -12.44 -14.35 2.49
C LEU A 82 -12.31 -13.26 1.41
N TRP A 83 -13.20 -13.27 0.41
CA TRP A 83 -13.27 -12.27 -0.65
C TRP A 83 -14.71 -12.11 -1.16
N GLU A 84 -15.05 -10.94 -1.68
CA GLU A 84 -16.36 -10.61 -2.26
C GLU A 84 -16.18 -9.68 -3.46
N VAL A 85 -17.08 -9.78 -4.43
CA VAL A 85 -17.17 -8.90 -5.60
C VAL A 85 -18.48 -8.16 -5.52
N HIS A 86 -18.40 -6.84 -5.34
CA HIS A 86 -19.56 -5.97 -5.28
C HIS A 86 -19.73 -5.27 -6.62
N VAL A 87 -20.91 -5.41 -7.22
CA VAL A 87 -21.26 -4.79 -8.51
C VAL A 87 -22.17 -3.62 -8.22
N LEU A 88 -21.65 -2.40 -8.38
CA LEU A 88 -22.40 -1.17 -8.15
C LEU A 88 -23.14 -0.80 -9.44
N MET A 89 -24.38 -1.29 -9.55
CA MET A 89 -25.23 -1.09 -10.72
C MET A 89 -25.55 0.40 -10.89
N GLY A 90 -25.55 0.91 -12.12
CA GLY A 90 -25.75 2.33 -12.41
C GLY A 90 -24.49 3.20 -12.28
N LEU A 91 -23.51 2.79 -11.47
CA LEU A 91 -22.20 3.45 -11.37
C LEU A 91 -21.13 2.81 -12.29
N ASN A 92 -21.45 1.68 -12.93
CA ASN A 92 -20.52 0.89 -13.75
C ASN A 92 -19.20 0.56 -13.03
N CYS A 93 -19.27 0.32 -11.71
CA CYS A 93 -18.11 0.10 -10.85
C CYS A 93 -18.16 -1.31 -10.24
N ILE A 94 -17.00 -1.97 -10.19
CA ILE A 94 -16.81 -3.25 -9.52
C ILE A 94 -15.81 -3.04 -8.38
N VAL A 95 -16.20 -3.45 -7.18
CA VAL A 95 -15.36 -3.39 -5.99
C VAL A 95 -15.00 -4.82 -5.59
N LEU A 96 -13.70 -5.12 -5.58
CA LEU A 96 -13.17 -6.38 -5.07
C LEU A 96 -12.75 -6.19 -3.61
N ARG A 97 -13.50 -6.81 -2.69
CA ARG A 97 -13.22 -6.81 -1.26
C ARG A 97 -12.43 -8.08 -0.91
N VAL A 98 -11.28 -7.94 -0.25
CA VAL A 98 -10.37 -9.07 0.03
C VAL A 98 -9.81 -8.95 1.44
N HIS A 99 -9.85 -10.04 2.21
CA HIS A 99 -9.18 -10.06 3.51
C HIS A 99 -7.66 -10.13 3.35
N HIS A 100 -6.92 -9.33 4.13
CA HIS A 100 -5.46 -9.20 4.03
C HIS A 100 -4.69 -10.52 4.29
N ALA A 101 -5.33 -11.52 4.91
CA ALA A 101 -4.73 -12.86 5.05
C ALA A 101 -4.49 -13.56 3.69
N LEU A 102 -5.25 -13.19 2.65
CA LEU A 102 -5.13 -13.80 1.32
C LEU A 102 -3.82 -13.41 0.64
N GLY A 103 -3.40 -12.15 0.74
CA GLY A 103 -2.13 -11.67 0.20
C GLY A 103 -1.96 -10.16 0.37
N ASP A 104 -0.74 -9.70 0.09
CA ASP A 104 -0.41 -8.28 0.06
C ASP A 104 -0.68 -7.65 -1.31
N GLY A 105 -0.51 -6.33 -1.42
CA GLY A 105 -0.77 -5.59 -2.65
C GLY A 105 -0.04 -6.15 -3.87
N ALA A 106 1.22 -6.58 -3.73
CA ALA A 106 1.98 -7.20 -4.82
C ALA A 106 1.36 -8.54 -5.27
N SER A 107 0.97 -9.39 -4.33
CA SER A 107 0.31 -10.68 -4.63
C SER A 107 -1.02 -10.45 -5.34
N LEU A 108 -1.85 -9.56 -4.80
CA LEU A 108 -3.18 -9.26 -5.33
C LEU A 108 -3.12 -8.61 -6.72
N MET A 109 -2.22 -7.64 -6.94
CA MET A 109 -2.05 -7.04 -8.27
C MET A 109 -1.60 -8.05 -9.31
N SER A 110 -0.75 -9.01 -8.92
CA SER A 110 -0.27 -10.06 -9.82
C SER A 110 -1.41 -11.03 -10.19
N MET A 111 -2.28 -11.36 -9.23
CA MET A 111 -3.50 -12.11 -9.50
C MET A 111 -4.46 -11.34 -10.43
N LEU A 112 -4.69 -10.05 -10.19
CA LEU A 112 -5.55 -9.23 -11.04
C LEU A 112 -5.04 -9.17 -12.48
N VAL A 113 -3.73 -9.00 -12.67
CA VAL A 113 -3.14 -9.05 -14.01
C VAL A 113 -3.20 -10.43 -14.63
N ALA A 114 -3.10 -11.52 -13.85
CA ALA A 114 -3.33 -12.86 -14.38
C ALA A 114 -4.80 -13.10 -14.80
N CYS A 115 -5.76 -12.46 -14.12
CA CYS A 115 -7.19 -12.59 -14.44
C CYS A 115 -7.64 -11.71 -15.61
N PHE A 116 -7.12 -10.48 -15.69
CA PHE A 116 -7.62 -9.45 -16.62
C PHE A 116 -6.54 -8.91 -17.58
N GLY A 117 -5.29 -9.28 -17.38
CA GLY A 117 -4.22 -8.91 -18.30
C GLY A 117 -4.46 -9.52 -19.67
N LYS A 118 -4.24 -8.74 -20.72
CA LYS A 118 -4.22 -9.27 -22.08
C LYS A 118 -3.20 -10.41 -22.13
N LYS A 119 -3.62 -11.61 -22.54
CA LYS A 119 -2.67 -12.65 -22.96
C LYS A 119 -1.76 -11.99 -23.98
N LYS A 120 -0.46 -11.89 -23.68
CA LYS A 120 0.50 -11.51 -24.70
C LYS A 120 0.41 -12.63 -25.75
N ASP A 121 0.02 -12.30 -26.97
CA ASP A 121 0.36 -13.17 -28.09
C ASP A 121 1.87 -13.36 -28.05
N ASP A 122 2.32 -14.61 -28.13
CA ASP A 122 3.71 -15.05 -27.96
C ASP A 122 4.69 -14.44 -29.00
N SER A 123 4.22 -13.57 -29.89
CA SER A 123 5.04 -12.84 -30.86
C SER A 123 5.54 -11.46 -30.40
N VAL A 124 5.07 -10.93 -29.25
CA VAL A 124 5.46 -9.60 -28.75
C VAL A 124 6.15 -9.66 -27.37
N ALA A 125 6.40 -10.87 -26.85
CA ALA A 125 7.11 -11.07 -25.60
C ALA A 125 8.53 -10.47 -25.59
N GLU A 126 9.20 -10.39 -26.75
CA GLU A 126 10.56 -9.81 -26.88
C GLU A 126 10.59 -8.28 -26.92
N LYS A 127 9.47 -7.58 -27.20
CA LYS A 127 9.52 -6.11 -27.37
C LYS A 127 9.30 -5.29 -26.10
N ARG A 128 9.02 -5.92 -24.96
CA ARG A 128 8.98 -5.25 -23.64
C ARG A 128 10.30 -5.32 -22.86
N GLU A 129 11.34 -5.96 -23.39
CA GLU A 129 12.70 -5.86 -22.82
C GLU A 129 13.44 -4.57 -23.24
N ASN A 130 12.99 -3.86 -24.29
CA ASN A 130 13.68 -2.66 -24.81
C ASN A 130 13.06 -1.31 -24.43
N GLY A 131 12.02 -1.29 -23.60
CA GLY A 131 11.56 -0.07 -22.92
C GLY A 131 12.24 0.01 -21.57
N GLY A 132 13.46 0.56 -21.52
CA GLY A 132 14.30 0.67 -20.33
C GLY A 132 13.65 1.43 -19.17
N VAL A 133 12.68 0.82 -18.49
CA VAL A 133 12.55 0.99 -17.05
C VAL A 133 13.81 0.33 -16.53
N LYS A 134 14.81 1.16 -16.20
CA LYS A 134 16.03 0.72 -15.51
C LYS A 134 15.58 -0.35 -14.53
N LYS A 135 16.04 -1.59 -14.74
CA LYS A 135 15.98 -2.65 -13.72
C LYS A 135 16.30 -1.92 -12.43
N GLY A 136 15.38 -1.93 -11.47
CA GLY A 136 15.56 -1.30 -10.16
C GLY A 136 16.66 -2.05 -9.43
N HIS A 137 17.87 -1.95 -9.96
CA HIS A 137 19.11 -2.47 -9.48
C HIS A 137 19.58 -1.44 -8.45
N GLU A 138 18.82 -1.32 -7.36
CA GLU A 138 19.48 -1.21 -6.07
C GLU A 138 19.86 -2.64 -5.67
N GLU A 139 20.78 -3.26 -6.43
CA GLU A 139 21.72 -4.14 -5.77
C GLU A 139 22.35 -3.29 -4.69
N ARG A 140 21.88 -3.55 -3.47
CA ARG A 140 22.16 -2.82 -2.25
C ARG A 140 23.58 -2.20 -2.31
N LYS A 141 23.65 -0.87 -2.23
CA LYS A 141 24.88 -0.04 -2.31
C LYS A 141 26.02 -0.42 -1.36
N TRP A 142 25.88 -1.43 -0.49
CA TRP A 142 27.00 -1.95 0.30
C TRP A 142 28.10 -2.57 -0.57
N LYS A 143 27.77 -3.10 -1.77
CA LYS A 143 28.78 -3.61 -2.70
C LYS A 143 29.73 -2.51 -3.22
N GLU A 144 29.28 -1.26 -3.30
CA GLU A 144 30.12 -0.13 -3.72
C GLU A 144 31.05 0.39 -2.61
N GLY A 145 30.69 0.16 -1.33
CA GLY A 145 31.43 0.66 -0.17
C GLY A 145 32.26 -0.39 0.59
N GLY A 146 32.30 -1.64 0.11
CA GLY A 146 32.98 -2.74 0.78
C GLY A 146 32.56 -2.90 2.26
N VAL A 147 33.54 -3.15 3.13
CA VAL A 147 33.33 -3.29 4.59
C VAL A 147 32.64 -2.07 5.20
N TRP A 148 32.99 -0.86 4.74
CA TRP A 148 32.40 0.37 5.26
C TRP A 148 30.90 0.47 4.96
N GLY A 149 30.48 -0.01 3.79
CA GLY A 149 29.07 -0.12 3.43
C GLY A 149 28.28 -1.03 4.38
N VAL A 150 28.89 -2.15 4.81
CA VAL A 150 28.31 -3.07 5.79
C VAL A 150 28.21 -2.41 7.17
N VAL A 151 29.31 -1.82 7.65
CA VAL A 151 29.34 -1.13 8.95
C VAL A 151 28.27 -0.04 9.01
N LYS A 152 28.16 0.79 7.96
CA LYS A 152 27.13 1.82 7.85
C LYS A 152 25.72 1.23 7.87
N SER A 153 25.47 0.14 7.14
CA SER A 153 24.16 -0.51 7.12
C SER A 153 23.77 -1.07 8.49
N VAL A 154 24.70 -1.72 9.19
CA VAL A 154 24.49 -2.23 10.55
C VAL A 154 24.20 -1.08 11.51
N TRP A 155 25.01 -0.02 11.48
CA TRP A 155 24.80 1.16 12.32
C TRP A 155 23.44 1.82 12.09
N LEU A 156 23.07 2.08 10.84
CA LEU A 156 21.75 2.65 10.50
C LEU A 156 20.62 1.72 10.97
N THR A 157 20.79 0.41 10.82
CA THR A 157 19.79 -0.57 11.29
C THR A 157 19.60 -0.50 12.79
N VAL A 158 20.67 -0.43 13.59
CA VAL A 158 20.59 -0.27 15.04
C VAL A 158 19.90 1.04 15.41
N VAL A 159 20.29 2.16 14.80
CA VAL A 159 19.68 3.47 15.06
C VAL A 159 18.19 3.47 14.75
N TYR A 160 17.77 2.95 13.60
CA TYR A 160 16.36 2.90 13.22
C TYR A 160 15.57 1.87 14.03
N ALA A 161 16.17 0.75 14.44
CA ALA A 161 15.55 -0.20 15.35
C ALA A 161 15.23 0.45 16.71
N ILE A 162 16.20 1.18 17.28
CA ILE A 162 16.01 1.91 18.54
C ILE A 162 14.94 2.99 18.38
N LYS A 163 14.98 3.77 17.29
CA LYS A 163 13.94 4.79 17.01
C LYS A 163 12.56 4.17 16.85
N PHE A 164 12.45 3.05 16.14
CA PHE A 164 11.19 2.33 15.95
C PHE A 164 10.65 1.83 17.29
N LEU A 165 11.49 1.18 18.09
CA LEU A 165 11.10 0.66 19.40
C LEU A 165 10.73 1.79 20.37
N GLY A 166 11.49 2.89 20.36
CA GLY A 166 11.19 4.09 21.14
C GLY A 166 9.81 4.66 20.78
N ARG A 167 9.49 4.77 19.48
CA ARG A 167 8.18 5.20 18.99
C ARG A 167 7.05 4.23 19.35
N LEU A 168 7.32 2.93 19.35
CA LEU A 168 6.33 1.93 19.74
C LEU A 168 5.99 1.98 21.24
N LEU A 169 6.98 2.28 22.08
CA LEU A 169 6.85 2.15 23.54
C LEU A 169 6.59 3.49 24.27
N TRP A 170 7.28 4.57 23.89
CA TRP A 170 7.29 5.82 24.70
C TRP A 170 7.17 7.13 23.91
N VAL A 171 7.70 7.19 22.68
CA VAL A 171 7.83 8.46 21.95
C VAL A 171 6.57 8.72 21.12
N LYS A 172 5.67 9.55 21.66
CA LYS A 172 4.47 10.02 20.96
C LYS A 172 4.78 11.24 20.10
N ASP A 173 4.07 11.38 18.99
CA ASP A 173 4.07 12.65 18.26
C ASP A 173 3.39 13.73 19.09
N GLU A 174 3.78 14.99 18.86
CA GLU A 174 3.12 16.14 19.47
C GLU A 174 1.66 16.22 19.03
N THR A 175 0.79 16.58 19.97
CA THR A 175 -0.64 16.76 19.69
C THR A 175 -0.83 17.97 18.78
N SER A 176 -1.54 17.78 17.67
CA SER A 176 -1.85 18.82 16.69
C SER A 176 -3.32 18.74 16.27
N VAL A 177 -3.78 19.65 15.40
CA VAL A 177 -5.17 19.66 14.89
C VAL A 177 -5.57 18.40 14.11
N ILE A 178 -4.61 17.58 13.73
CA ILE A 178 -4.86 16.29 13.06
C ILE A 178 -4.77 15.10 14.03
N SER A 179 -4.45 15.32 15.30
CA SER A 179 -4.42 14.27 16.31
C SER A 179 -5.84 13.90 16.73
N GLY A 180 -6.18 12.62 16.60
CA GLY A 180 -7.42 12.05 17.12
C GLY A 180 -7.30 11.65 18.60
N GLY A 181 -8.42 11.69 19.33
CA GLY A 181 -8.52 11.16 20.69
C GLY A 181 -8.80 9.65 20.72
N ASP A 182 -9.05 9.12 21.91
CA ASP A 182 -9.42 7.71 22.08
C ASP A 182 -10.73 7.38 21.33
N GLY A 183 -10.78 6.24 20.63
CA GLY A 183 -11.96 5.76 19.92
C GLY A 183 -12.13 6.30 18.49
N VAL A 184 -11.21 7.13 17.99
CA VAL A 184 -11.23 7.58 16.58
C VAL A 184 -11.08 6.44 15.57
N GLU A 185 -10.58 5.29 16.01
CA GLU A 185 -10.52 4.06 15.22
C GLU A 185 -11.90 3.47 14.89
N LEU A 186 -12.93 3.82 15.68
CA LEU A 186 -14.30 3.36 15.50
C LEU A 186 -15.18 4.35 14.74
N TRP A 187 -14.64 5.53 14.40
CA TRP A 187 -15.42 6.56 13.70
C TRP A 187 -15.73 6.16 12.26
N PRO A 188 -16.86 6.64 11.71
CA PRO A 188 -17.15 6.52 10.28
C PRO A 188 -15.97 7.04 9.45
N ARG A 189 -15.66 6.34 8.35
CA ARG A 189 -14.61 6.79 7.43
C ARG A 189 -15.20 7.71 6.38
N LYS A 190 -14.35 8.62 5.92
CA LYS A 190 -14.60 9.40 4.71
C LYS A 190 -13.47 9.12 3.74
N LEU A 191 -13.82 8.75 2.52
CA LEU A 191 -12.86 8.59 1.42
C LEU A 191 -13.03 9.77 0.47
N GLU A 192 -11.90 10.35 0.07
CA GLU A 192 -11.84 11.38 -0.96
C GLU A 192 -10.71 11.02 -1.90
N THR A 193 -10.93 11.23 -3.20
CA THR A 193 -9.96 10.90 -4.24
C THR A 193 -9.51 12.18 -4.92
N VAL A 194 -8.21 12.30 -5.14
CA VAL A 194 -7.61 13.43 -5.85
C VAL A 194 -6.75 12.90 -6.98
N LYS A 195 -7.03 13.38 -8.19
CA LYS A 195 -6.32 12.99 -9.40
C LYS A 195 -5.16 13.96 -9.65
N PHE A 196 -3.97 13.42 -9.88
CA PHE A 196 -2.78 14.19 -10.25
C PHE A 196 -2.21 13.69 -11.56
N GLN A 197 -1.65 14.60 -12.37
CA GLN A 197 -0.99 14.18 -13.60
C GLN A 197 0.36 13.55 -13.28
N LEU A 198 0.59 12.35 -13.83
CA LEU A 198 1.88 11.66 -13.68
C LEU A 198 3.04 12.46 -14.30
N GLN A 199 2.76 13.31 -15.29
CA GLN A 199 3.77 14.16 -15.92
C GLN A 199 4.34 15.18 -14.92
N ASP A 200 3.49 15.80 -14.11
CA ASP A 200 3.92 16.74 -13.07
C ASP A 200 4.85 16.06 -12.06
N PHE A 201 4.51 14.83 -11.65
CA PHE A 201 5.35 14.05 -10.75
C PHE A 201 6.71 13.71 -11.37
N LYS A 202 6.75 13.40 -12.67
CA LYS A 202 8.00 13.17 -13.40
C LYS A 202 8.83 14.44 -13.50
N PHE A 203 8.20 15.58 -13.76
CA PHE A 203 8.87 16.87 -13.83
C PHE A 203 9.52 17.25 -12.49
N ILE A 204 8.79 17.13 -11.38
CA ILE A 204 9.34 17.38 -10.03
C ILE A 204 10.49 16.41 -9.71
N LYS A 205 10.33 15.13 -10.08
CA LYS A 205 11.37 14.11 -9.89
C LYS A 205 12.65 14.49 -10.63
N GLU A 206 12.56 15.03 -11.84
CA GLU A 206 13.73 15.44 -12.65
C GLU A 206 14.49 16.62 -12.06
N ALA A 207 13.82 17.49 -11.29
CA ALA A 207 14.46 18.60 -10.59
C ALA A 207 15.32 18.17 -9.39
N ILE A 208 15.26 16.90 -8.97
CA ILE A 208 15.97 16.41 -7.78
C ILE A 208 16.85 15.21 -8.14
N PRO A 209 18.17 15.27 -7.90
CA PRO A 209 19.09 14.19 -8.24
C PRO A 209 18.67 12.85 -7.65
N ASN A 210 18.58 11.83 -8.51
CA ASN A 210 18.26 10.44 -8.14
C ASN A 210 16.90 10.25 -7.43
N ALA A 211 15.96 11.19 -7.55
CA ALA A 211 14.63 11.05 -6.94
C ALA A 211 13.75 10.03 -7.67
N THR A 212 12.80 9.46 -6.94
CA THR A 212 11.75 8.57 -7.45
C THR A 212 10.37 9.24 -7.34
N ILE A 213 9.37 8.67 -8.04
CA ILE A 213 7.98 9.15 -7.95
C ILE A 213 7.44 9.05 -6.51
N ASN A 214 7.84 8.01 -5.76
CA ASN A 214 7.45 7.85 -4.35
C ASN A 214 8.05 8.95 -3.47
N ASP A 215 9.30 9.37 -3.73
CA ASP A 215 9.91 10.49 -3.00
C ASP A 215 9.15 11.79 -3.24
N VAL A 216 8.73 12.02 -4.50
CA VAL A 216 7.89 13.18 -4.87
C VAL A 216 6.55 13.12 -4.16
N LEU A 217 5.87 11.97 -4.15
CA LEU A 217 4.58 11.79 -3.46
C LEU A 217 4.69 12.13 -1.96
N LEU A 218 5.70 11.59 -1.28
CA LEU A 218 5.95 11.88 0.14
C LEU A 218 6.24 13.36 0.37
N GLY A 219 6.99 14.01 -0.54
CA GLY A 219 7.26 15.44 -0.48
C GLY A 219 6.00 16.30 -0.68
N VAL A 220 5.12 15.93 -1.61
CA VAL A 220 3.82 16.61 -1.83
C VAL A 220 2.93 16.47 -0.59
N ILE A 221 2.84 15.27 0.00
CA ILE A 221 2.10 15.05 1.25
C ILE A 221 2.68 15.90 2.39
N SER A 222 4.01 15.92 2.53
CA SER A 222 4.68 16.74 3.55
C SER A 222 4.42 18.23 3.36
N SER A 223 4.47 18.73 2.12
CA SER A 223 4.20 20.13 1.81
C SER A 223 2.74 20.49 2.06
N GLY A 224 1.80 19.61 1.67
CA GLY A 224 0.38 19.76 1.92
C GLY A 224 0.03 19.82 3.41
N LEU A 225 0.61 18.90 4.20
CA LEU A 225 0.46 18.89 5.67
C LEU A 225 1.03 20.17 6.30
N SER A 226 2.24 20.58 5.89
CA SER A 226 2.84 21.84 6.31
C SER A 226 1.92 23.04 6.06
N LYS A 227 1.36 23.13 4.83
CA LYS A 227 0.46 24.22 4.46
C LYS A 227 -0.85 24.18 5.25
N TYR A 228 -1.45 23.00 5.40
CA TYR A 228 -2.68 22.82 6.17
C TYR A 228 -2.50 23.21 7.65
N LEU A 229 -1.41 22.75 8.27
CA LEU A 229 -1.10 23.08 9.65
C LEU A 229 -0.80 24.58 9.82
N ASN A 230 -0.23 25.24 8.80
CA ASN A 230 0.07 26.67 8.88
C ASN A 230 -1.21 27.52 8.93
N LEU A 231 -2.21 27.09 8.17
CA LEU A 231 -3.52 27.76 8.14
C LEU A 231 -4.31 27.53 9.43
N ASN A 232 -4.23 26.33 10.02
CA ASN A 232 -5.09 25.94 11.14
C ASN A 232 -4.39 26.00 12.52
N SER A 233 -3.06 26.05 12.57
CA SER A 233 -2.27 26.01 13.81
C SER A 233 -0.88 26.64 13.64
N PRO A 234 -0.79 27.94 13.31
CA PRO A 234 0.49 28.61 13.04
C PRO A 234 1.45 28.55 14.23
N LYS A 235 0.93 28.57 15.47
CA LYS A 235 1.76 28.49 16.70
C LYS A 235 2.49 27.14 16.83
N ALA A 236 1.89 26.04 16.38
CA ALA A 236 2.49 24.71 16.47
C ALA A 236 3.64 24.53 15.47
N LEU A 237 3.62 25.26 14.35
CA LEU A 237 4.66 25.20 13.32
C LEU A 237 5.92 26.00 13.65
N LEU A 238 5.79 27.06 14.47
CA LEU A 238 6.93 27.86 14.93
C LEU A 238 7.98 27.03 15.70
N HIS A 239 7.55 25.93 16.34
CA HIS A 239 8.43 25.03 17.08
C HIS A 239 8.91 23.82 16.26
N GLY A 240 8.47 23.68 15.00
CA GLY A 240 8.84 22.57 14.13
C GLY A 240 8.13 21.27 14.50
N LEU A 241 6.87 21.13 14.08
CA LEU A 241 6.07 19.93 14.35
C LEU A 241 6.61 18.72 13.57
N GLN A 242 6.91 17.63 14.26
CA GLN A 242 7.23 16.35 13.64
C GLN A 242 6.04 15.39 13.76
N LEU A 243 5.54 14.95 12.60
CA LEU A 243 4.59 13.85 12.48
C LEU A 243 5.33 12.57 12.07
N THR A 244 4.76 11.41 12.34
CA THR A 244 5.30 10.11 11.96
C THR A 244 4.35 9.39 11.02
N ALA A 245 4.75 9.25 9.76
CA ALA A 245 4.01 8.47 8.77
C ALA A 245 4.41 6.99 8.84
N LEU A 246 3.43 6.09 8.86
CA LEU A 246 3.66 4.66 8.71
C LEU A 246 3.67 4.31 7.22
N LEU A 247 4.82 3.87 6.71
CA LEU A 247 4.98 3.46 5.32
C LEU A 247 5.02 1.94 5.20
N VAL A 248 4.30 1.44 4.21
CA VAL A 248 4.17 0.03 3.89
C VAL A 248 5.03 -0.26 2.66
N VAL A 249 5.98 -1.20 2.76
CA VAL A 249 6.93 -1.50 1.68
C VAL A 249 6.94 -2.98 1.31
N ASN A 250 7.14 -3.29 0.03
CA ASN A 250 7.30 -4.67 -0.43
C ASN A 250 8.70 -5.18 -0.08
N LEU A 251 8.79 -6.33 0.61
CA LEU A 251 10.06 -6.96 1.01
C LEU A 251 10.59 -7.97 -0.03
N ARG A 252 9.86 -8.19 -1.13
CA ARG A 252 10.34 -9.07 -2.20
C ARG A 252 11.53 -8.46 -2.93
N LYS A 253 12.44 -9.34 -3.36
CA LYS A 253 13.66 -8.95 -4.09
C LYS A 253 13.35 -8.25 -5.41
N ASN A 254 12.32 -8.71 -6.12
CA ASN A 254 11.85 -8.08 -7.35
C ASN A 254 10.63 -7.21 -7.00
N SER A 255 10.78 -5.89 -7.13
CA SER A 255 9.75 -4.89 -6.83
C SER A 255 8.71 -4.73 -7.95
N GLY A 256 8.98 -5.28 -9.14
CA GLY A 256 8.06 -5.26 -10.27
C GLY A 256 6.89 -6.23 -10.11
N LEU A 257 5.88 -6.05 -10.95
CA LEU A 257 4.79 -7.02 -11.11
C LEU A 257 5.38 -8.33 -11.66
N GLN A 258 5.40 -9.37 -10.84
CA GLN A 258 5.92 -10.69 -11.22
C GLN A 258 4.78 -11.53 -11.80
N ASP A 259 5.14 -12.48 -12.65
CA ASP A 259 4.17 -13.45 -13.14
C ASP A 259 3.65 -14.30 -11.99
N LEU A 260 2.34 -14.56 -11.98
CA LEU A 260 1.71 -15.35 -10.93
C LEU A 260 2.31 -16.75 -10.83
N SER A 261 2.75 -17.31 -11.97
CA SER A 261 3.41 -18.62 -12.00
C SER A 261 4.67 -18.65 -11.10
N GLU A 262 5.40 -17.53 -10.99
CA GLU A 262 6.56 -17.42 -10.10
C GLU A 262 6.17 -17.44 -8.62
N PHE A 263 5.02 -16.84 -8.28
CA PHE A 263 4.47 -16.84 -6.91
C PHE A 263 4.00 -18.20 -6.43
N MET A 264 3.62 -19.06 -7.38
CA MET A 264 3.04 -20.37 -7.13
C MET A 264 4.07 -21.51 -7.14
N ARG A 265 5.35 -21.22 -7.46
CA ARG A 265 6.41 -22.25 -7.43
C ARG A 265 6.63 -22.77 -6.01
N PRO A 266 6.78 -24.09 -5.81
CA PRO A 266 7.06 -24.66 -4.50
C PRO A 266 8.35 -24.08 -3.92
N ASN A 267 8.33 -23.82 -2.61
CA ASN A 267 9.42 -23.15 -1.89
C ASN A 267 10.75 -23.89 -2.12
N THR A 268 11.61 -23.33 -2.97
CA THR A 268 13.04 -23.54 -2.82
C THR A 268 13.47 -22.78 -1.56
N TRP A 269 14.35 -23.37 -0.78
CA TRP A 269 14.81 -23.00 0.58
C TRP A 269 15.24 -21.53 0.80
N TYR A 270 15.23 -20.69 -0.25
CA TYR A 270 15.46 -19.24 -0.24
C TYR A 270 14.34 -18.51 -1.03
N GLY A 271 13.08 -18.71 -0.65
CA GLY A 271 11.90 -18.23 -1.37
C GLY A 271 11.73 -16.70 -1.38
N SER A 272 12.39 -16.01 -2.31
CA SER A 272 12.27 -14.56 -2.52
C SER A 272 10.94 -14.15 -3.17
N SER A 273 10.27 -15.07 -3.87
CA SER A 273 9.07 -14.80 -4.69
C SER A 273 7.86 -15.67 -4.33
N SER A 274 7.62 -16.04 -3.07
CA SER A 274 6.40 -16.79 -2.68
C SER A 274 5.16 -15.90 -2.51
N TRP A 275 3.97 -16.45 -2.83
CA TRP A 275 2.65 -15.83 -2.59
C TRP A 275 2.40 -15.53 -1.10
N GLY A 276 1.72 -14.41 -0.82
CA GLY A 276 1.23 -14.07 0.52
C GLY A 276 1.78 -12.74 1.04
N ASN A 277 1.73 -12.53 2.35
CA ASN A 277 2.14 -11.25 2.95
C ASN A 277 3.66 -11.19 3.10
N LYS A 278 4.31 -10.34 2.31
CA LYS A 278 5.74 -10.01 2.41
C LYS A 278 5.94 -8.50 2.39
N THR A 279 5.37 -7.89 3.41
CA THR A 279 5.30 -6.45 3.57
C THR A 279 6.03 -6.03 4.82
N GLY A 280 6.84 -4.98 4.71
CA GLY A 280 7.56 -4.36 5.79
C GLY A 280 6.92 -3.03 6.18
N LEU A 281 7.18 -2.60 7.41
CA LEU A 281 6.71 -1.33 7.94
C LEU A 281 7.90 -0.44 8.27
N ILE A 282 7.81 0.83 7.92
CA ILE A 282 8.83 1.85 8.17
C ILE A 282 8.15 3.07 8.80
N LEU A 283 8.77 3.66 9.82
CA LEU A 283 8.29 4.91 10.42
C LEU A 283 9.02 6.10 9.80
N GLN A 284 8.35 6.81 8.91
CA GLN A 284 8.91 7.97 8.20
C GLN A 284 8.54 9.27 8.93
N PRO A 285 9.53 9.99 9.50
CA PRO A 285 9.26 11.29 10.10
C PRO A 285 8.97 12.34 9.02
N VAL A 286 7.85 13.05 9.19
CA VAL A 286 7.37 14.16 8.37
C VAL A 286 7.49 15.43 9.18
N HIS A 287 8.54 16.20 8.89
CA HIS A 287 8.77 17.49 9.53
C HIS A 287 7.94 18.54 8.82
N CYS A 288 6.98 19.09 9.53
CA CYS A 288 6.16 20.20 9.06
C CYS A 288 6.85 21.49 9.51
N CYS A 289 7.30 22.29 8.56
CA CYS A 289 7.94 23.59 8.80
C CYS A 289 7.21 24.68 8.04
N GLN A 290 7.28 25.90 8.55
CA GLN A 290 6.82 27.10 7.86
C GLN A 290 7.87 27.54 6.82
N ASP A 291 7.43 28.15 5.72
CA ASP A 291 8.25 28.81 4.70
C ASP A 291 9.34 27.94 4.05
N LEU A 292 9.19 26.63 4.10
CA LEU A 292 10.08 25.71 3.41
C LEU A 292 9.77 25.71 1.91
N HIS A 293 10.80 25.81 1.07
CA HIS A 293 10.63 25.73 -0.37
C HIS A 293 9.98 24.37 -0.75
N PRO A 294 9.00 24.30 -1.67
CA PRO A 294 8.28 23.06 -1.98
C PRO A 294 9.19 21.87 -2.34
N LEU A 295 10.26 22.12 -3.08
CA LEU A 295 11.24 21.07 -3.44
C LEU A 295 12.06 20.56 -2.25
N ASP A 296 12.23 21.35 -1.18
CA ASP A 296 12.98 20.91 0.00
C ASP A 296 12.21 19.85 0.79
N HIS A 297 10.88 19.83 0.74
CA HIS A 297 10.09 18.72 1.28
C HIS A 297 10.49 17.40 0.60
N VAL A 298 10.58 17.40 -0.73
CA VAL A 298 10.98 16.21 -1.49
C VAL A 298 12.44 15.83 -1.19
N ARG A 299 13.37 16.80 -1.15
CA ARG A 299 14.78 16.55 -0.82
C ARG A 299 14.95 15.94 0.57
N ARG A 300 14.24 16.44 1.57
CA ARG A 300 14.26 15.90 2.93
C ARG A 300 13.69 14.48 3.00
N MET A 301 12.51 14.25 2.39
CA MET A 301 11.90 12.91 2.35
C MET A 301 12.86 11.92 1.69
N LYS A 302 13.42 12.28 0.55
CA LYS A 302 14.41 11.49 -0.16
C LYS A 302 15.63 11.15 0.70
N ALA A 303 16.24 12.14 1.35
CA ALA A 303 17.46 11.94 2.13
C ALA A 303 17.24 10.91 3.26
N ILE A 304 16.11 11.01 3.96
CA ILE A 304 15.74 10.06 5.02
C ILE A 304 15.43 8.70 4.42
N MET A 305 14.74 8.66 3.28
CA MET A 305 14.35 7.42 2.62
C MET A 305 15.57 6.64 2.09
N ASP A 306 16.55 7.35 1.53
CA ASP A 306 17.82 6.78 1.05
C ASP A 306 18.66 6.20 2.20
N GLN A 307 18.61 6.79 3.40
CA GLN A 307 19.24 6.23 4.60
C GLN A 307 18.51 4.96 5.06
N LYS A 308 17.18 4.99 5.12
CA LYS A 308 16.37 3.84 5.54
C LYS A 308 16.48 2.66 4.59
N LYS A 309 16.61 2.88 3.27
CA LYS A 309 16.91 1.84 2.28
C LYS A 309 18.26 1.15 2.50
N GLN A 310 19.22 1.82 3.16
CA GLN A 310 20.50 1.24 3.56
C GLN A 310 20.41 0.47 4.89
N SER A 311 19.24 0.49 5.56
CA SER A 311 18.99 -0.20 6.81
C SER A 311 18.05 -1.40 6.61
N TYR A 312 17.98 -2.27 7.62
CA TYR A 312 17.01 -3.37 7.66
C TYR A 312 15.72 -3.04 8.43
N GLU A 313 15.41 -1.76 8.69
CA GLU A 313 14.24 -1.34 9.48
C GLU A 313 12.95 -2.03 9.02
N ALA A 314 12.68 -2.06 7.71
CA ALA A 314 11.46 -2.67 7.16
C ALA A 314 11.31 -4.17 7.47
N HIS A 315 12.42 -4.88 7.70
CA HIS A 315 12.42 -6.32 7.97
C HIS A 315 12.15 -6.61 9.45
N ILE A 316 12.48 -5.69 10.35
CA ILE A 316 12.33 -5.86 11.80
C ILE A 316 10.87 -6.18 12.18
N PRO A 317 9.86 -5.35 11.84
CA PRO A 317 8.48 -5.64 12.21
C PRO A 317 7.93 -6.87 11.49
N TYR A 318 8.36 -7.13 10.26
CA TYR A 318 7.95 -8.33 9.53
C TYR A 318 8.45 -9.63 10.19
N ILE A 319 9.71 -9.64 10.66
CA ILE A 319 10.27 -10.78 11.41
C ILE A 319 9.57 -10.91 12.76
N ALA A 320 9.38 -9.81 13.48
CA ALA A 320 8.67 -9.82 14.76
C ALA A 320 7.26 -10.40 14.63
N LEU A 321 6.47 -9.91 13.66
CA LEU A 321 5.12 -10.42 13.39
C LEU A 321 5.10 -11.92 13.04
N LYS A 322 6.16 -12.46 12.44
CA LYS A 322 6.26 -13.90 12.14
C LYS A 322 6.71 -14.76 13.30
N VAL A 323 7.43 -14.20 14.26
CA VAL A 323 7.91 -14.92 15.45
C VAL A 323 6.83 -14.97 16.52
N PHE A 324 6.00 -13.92 16.60
CA PHE A 324 4.97 -13.77 17.64
C PHE A 324 3.54 -14.11 17.18
N ALA A 325 3.33 -14.48 15.91
CA ALA A 325 2.05 -14.98 15.39
C ALA A 325 2.08 -16.49 15.19
#